data_AF-A0A495FFM5-F1
#
_entry.id   AF-A0A495FFM5-F1
#
_cell.length_a   1.000
_cell.length_b   1.000
_cell.length_c   1.000
_cell.angle_alpha   90.00
_cell.angle_beta   90.00
_cell.angle_gamma   90.00
#
_symmetry.space_group_name_H-M   'P 1'
#
loop_
_entity.id
_entity.type
_entity.pdbx_description
1 polymer ?
#
loop_
_entity_poly.entity_id
_entity_poly.type
_entity_poly.pdbx_seq_one_letter_code
_entity_poly.pdbx_strand_id
1 'polypeptide(L)'
;MNRRHYAVTLQQASEDSPTLAKLTALTRDSSDRLKAIEMLIPAALRPAIQAGPIDGDSWCLLVKSNAAAAKIRQLLPALQAHLRSRGWEVNAIRLKVQT
;
A
#
# COMPACT_ATOMS: atom_id res chain seq x y z
N MET A 1 26.98 -4.05 12.75
CA MET A 1 26.48 -4.67 11.51
C MET A 1 25.22 -5.48 11.79
N ASN A 2 24.03 -4.84 11.78
CA ASN A 2 22.77 -5.51 11.38
C ASN A 2 21.69 -4.42 11.22
N ARG A 3 21.29 -4.16 9.98
CA ARG A 3 20.35 -3.11 9.58
C ARG A 3 18.96 -3.45 10.11
N ARG A 4 18.51 -2.76 11.16
CA ARG A 4 17.12 -2.82 11.63
C ARG A 4 16.25 -2.00 10.68
N HIS A 5 15.53 -2.69 9.80
CA HIS A 5 14.52 -2.09 8.94
C HIS A 5 13.31 -1.65 9.79
N TYR A 6 13.40 -0.46 10.39
CA TYR A 6 12.27 0.16 11.08
C TYR A 6 11.20 0.48 10.03
N ALA A 7 10.05 -0.18 10.14
CA ALA A 7 8.85 0.26 9.44
C ALA A 7 8.38 1.55 10.14
N VAL A 8 9.01 2.68 9.82
CA VAL A 8 8.51 4.00 10.24
C VAL A 8 7.16 4.17 9.56
N THR A 9 6.10 4.12 10.35
CA THR A 9 4.79 4.64 9.95
C THR A 9 4.95 6.15 9.75
N LEU A 10 4.51 6.64 8.58
CA LEU A 10 4.67 8.03 8.12
C LEU A 10 4.16 9.10 9.09
N GLN A 11 3.41 8.72 10.13
CA GLN A 11 2.95 9.63 11.18
C GLN A 11 4.09 10.18 12.06
N GLN A 12 5.23 9.49 12.18
CA GLN A 12 6.35 9.93 13.02
C GLN A 12 7.42 10.73 12.27
N ALA A 13 7.29 10.90 10.96
CA ALA A 13 8.23 11.67 10.13
C ALA A 13 7.67 13.04 9.70
N SER A 14 6.60 13.51 10.33
CA SER A 14 5.88 14.73 9.95
C SER A 14 6.36 16.02 10.61
N GLU A 15 7.33 15.96 11.53
CA GLU A 15 7.67 17.15 12.34
C GLU A 15 8.66 18.13 11.67
N ASP A 16 9.36 17.75 10.59
CA ASP A 16 10.61 18.50 10.28
C ASP A 16 10.83 19.04 8.85
N SER A 17 9.88 18.98 7.89
CA SER A 17 10.26 19.53 6.57
C SER A 17 9.15 19.87 5.54
N PRO A 18 9.28 21.00 4.80
CA PRO A 18 8.38 21.41 3.70
C PRO A 18 8.32 20.44 2.49
N THR A 19 9.07 19.33 2.51
CA THR A 19 8.84 18.16 1.65
C THR A 19 7.53 17.42 1.96
N LEU A 20 6.87 17.72 3.08
CA LEU A 20 5.60 17.10 3.49
C LEU A 20 4.45 17.35 2.52
N ALA A 21 4.39 18.51 1.86
CA ALA A 21 3.29 18.84 0.95
C ALA A 21 3.23 17.87 -0.26
N LYS A 22 4.39 17.44 -0.78
CA LYS A 22 4.47 16.40 -1.81
C LYS A 22 4.12 15.01 -1.26
N LEU A 23 4.50 14.71 -0.02
CA LEU A 23 4.14 13.45 0.65
C LEU A 23 2.62 13.33 0.87
N THR A 24 1.93 14.41 1.19
CA THR A 24 0.46 14.42 1.34
C THR A 24 -0.24 14.10 0.01
N ALA A 25 0.25 14.66 -1.12
CA ALA A 25 -0.28 14.36 -2.44
C ALA A 25 -0.07 12.88 -2.83
N LEU A 26 1.12 12.32 -2.56
CA LEU A 26 1.42 10.91 -2.79
C LEU A 26 0.62 9.98 -1.86
N THR A 27 0.36 10.40 -0.63
CA THR A 27 -0.47 9.66 0.34
C THR A 27 -1.93 9.61 -0.10
N ARG A 28 -2.43 10.71 -0.69
CA ARG A 28 -3.77 10.77 -1.26
C ARG A 28 -3.90 9.87 -2.49
N ASP A 29 -2.92 9.90 -3.41
CA ASP A 29 -2.91 9.00 -4.58
C ASP A 29 -2.89 7.52 -4.15
N SER A 30 -2.06 7.17 -3.16
CA SER A 30 -2.04 5.80 -2.63
C SER A 30 -3.36 5.39 -1.96
N SER A 31 -4.01 6.32 -1.24
CA SER A 31 -5.32 6.08 -0.64
C SER A 31 -6.42 5.92 -1.68
N ASP A 32 -6.39 6.70 -2.76
CA ASP A 32 -7.37 6.63 -3.84
C ASP A 32 -7.19 5.34 -4.66
N ARG A 33 -5.95 4.90 -4.91
CA ARG A 33 -5.65 3.57 -5.47
C ARG A 33 -6.18 2.45 -4.56
N LEU A 34 -5.99 2.56 -3.24
CA LEU A 34 -6.55 1.58 -2.29
C LEU A 34 -8.06 1.53 -2.37
N LYS A 35 -8.75 2.67 -2.32
CA LYS A 35 -10.22 2.72 -2.43
C LYS A 35 -10.71 2.12 -3.74
N ALA A 36 -10.00 2.33 -4.85
CA ALA A 36 -10.37 1.74 -6.12
C ALA A 36 -10.31 0.21 -6.12
N ILE A 37 -9.31 -0.37 -5.45
CA ILE A 37 -9.19 -1.83 -5.32
C ILE A 37 -9.93 -2.41 -4.11
N GLU A 38 -10.36 -1.58 -3.16
CA GLU A 38 -11.06 -1.97 -1.94
C GLU A 38 -12.39 -2.68 -2.23
N MET A 39 -13.02 -2.34 -3.35
CA MET A 39 -14.22 -3.04 -3.85
C MET A 39 -13.94 -4.49 -4.26
N LEU A 40 -12.72 -4.80 -4.72
CA LEU A 40 -12.28 -6.16 -5.04
C LEU A 40 -11.82 -6.93 -3.80
N ILE A 41 -11.58 -6.22 -2.69
CA ILE A 41 -11.16 -6.79 -1.42
C ILE A 41 -12.39 -7.18 -0.59
N PRO A 42 -12.46 -8.42 -0.06
CA PRO A 42 -13.52 -8.82 0.85
C PRO A 42 -13.62 -7.90 2.07
N ALA A 43 -14.83 -7.50 2.46
CA ALA A 43 -15.06 -6.54 3.54
C ALA A 43 -14.37 -6.92 4.87
N ALA A 44 -14.31 -8.21 5.19
CA ALA A 44 -13.62 -8.72 6.38
C ALA A 44 -12.10 -8.48 6.39
N LEU A 45 -11.48 -8.29 5.21
CA LEU A 45 -10.03 -8.07 5.07
C LEU A 45 -9.65 -6.60 4.95
N ARG A 46 -10.60 -5.72 4.61
CA ARG A 46 -10.38 -4.26 4.50
C ARG A 46 -9.69 -3.64 5.73
N PRO A 47 -10.11 -3.88 6.99
CA PRO A 47 -9.46 -3.27 8.15
C PRO A 47 -8.04 -3.82 8.43
N ALA A 48 -7.72 -4.97 7.83
CA ALA A 48 -6.41 -5.60 7.90
C ALA A 48 -5.45 -5.11 6.82
N ILE A 49 -5.86 -4.22 5.91
CA ILE A 49 -5.06 -3.73 4.78
C ILE A 49 -4.94 -2.22 4.87
N GLN A 50 -3.74 -1.71 4.62
CA GLN A 50 -3.44 -0.28 4.58
C GLN A 50 -2.62 0.06 3.34
N ALA A 51 -2.90 1.23 2.76
CA ALA A 51 -2.16 1.76 1.63
C ALA A 51 -0.73 2.08 2.09
N GLY A 52 0.26 1.45 1.47
CA GLY A 52 1.66 1.75 1.73
C GLY A 52 2.20 2.80 0.75
N PRO A 53 3.49 3.15 0.88
CA PRO A 53 4.14 4.07 -0.04
C PRO A 53 4.19 3.51 -1.47
N ILE A 54 4.18 4.41 -2.45
CA ILE A 54 4.43 4.12 -3.86
C ILE A 54 5.89 4.48 -4.13
N ASP A 55 6.70 3.48 -4.49
CA ASP A 55 8.11 3.63 -4.87
C ASP A 55 8.22 3.49 -6.39
N GLY A 56 8.06 4.61 -7.11
CA GLY A 56 8.04 4.61 -8.58
C GLY A 56 6.93 3.70 -9.11
N ASP A 57 7.29 2.62 -9.79
CA ASP A 57 6.34 1.67 -10.38
C ASP A 57 5.88 0.56 -9.40
N SER A 58 6.41 0.58 -8.18
CA SER A 58 6.11 -0.42 -7.16
C SER A 58 5.18 0.16 -6.10
N TRP A 59 4.05 -0.49 -5.86
CA TRP A 59 3.14 -0.11 -4.78
C TRP A 59 3.25 -1.07 -3.60
N CYS A 60 3.46 -0.55 -2.40
CA CYS A 60 3.49 -1.36 -1.19
C CYS A 60 2.10 -1.36 -0.53
N LEU A 61 1.66 -2.53 -0.10
CA LEU A 61 0.46 -2.73 0.71
C LEU A 61 0.87 -3.30 2.06
N LEU A 62 0.44 -2.63 3.11
CA LEU A 62 0.67 -3.04 4.49
C LEU A 62 -0.49 -3.93 4.92
N VAL A 63 -0.19 -5.12 5.46
CA VAL A 63 -1.20 -6.10 5.85
C VAL A 63 -1.00 -6.52 7.30
N LYS A 64 -2.04 -6.53 8.11
CA LYS A 64 -2.00 -6.83 9.55
C LYS A 64 -1.97 -8.32 9.90
N SER A 65 -2.11 -9.21 8.91
CA SER A 65 -2.08 -10.66 9.15
C SER A 65 -1.56 -11.44 7.96
N ASN A 66 -0.91 -12.58 8.24
CA ASN A 66 -0.42 -13.49 7.20
C ASN A 66 -1.55 -14.11 6.38
N ALA A 67 -2.70 -14.40 6.99
CA ALA A 67 -3.87 -14.92 6.30
C ALA A 67 -4.44 -13.91 5.29
N ALA A 68 -4.58 -12.64 5.70
CA ALA A 68 -4.99 -11.57 4.79
C ALA A 68 -3.96 -11.38 3.67
N ALA A 69 -2.66 -11.42 3.98
CA ALA A 69 -1.61 -11.28 2.98
C ALA A 69 -1.63 -12.42 1.95
N ALA A 70 -1.84 -13.67 2.39
CA ALA A 70 -2.00 -14.81 1.49
C ALA A 70 -3.21 -14.64 0.57
N LYS A 71 -4.35 -14.18 1.10
CA LYS A 71 -5.55 -13.94 0.29
C LYS A 71 -5.34 -12.81 -0.72
N ILE A 72 -4.67 -11.73 -0.32
CA ILE A 72 -4.34 -10.62 -1.24
C ILE A 72 -3.33 -11.07 -2.30
N ARG A 73 -2.35 -11.91 -1.96
CA ARG A 73 -1.45 -12.53 -2.96
C ARG A 73 -2.21 -13.28 -4.04
N GLN A 74 -3.25 -14.02 -3.67
CA GLN A 74 -4.11 -14.71 -4.65
C GLN A 74 -4.89 -13.73 -5.53
N LEU A 75 -5.23 -12.55 -5.01
CA LEU A 75 -5.96 -11.51 -5.74
C LEU A 75 -5.04 -10.53 -6.49
N LEU A 76 -3.72 -10.56 -6.28
CA LEU A 76 -2.76 -9.62 -6.88
C LEU A 76 -2.93 -9.44 -8.39
N PRO A 77 -3.06 -10.51 -9.21
CA PRO A 77 -3.22 -10.35 -10.66
C PRO A 77 -4.50 -9.57 -11.01
N ALA A 78 -5.60 -9.83 -10.29
CA ALA A 78 -6.87 -9.15 -10.50
C ALA A 78 -6.80 -7.67 -10.05
N LEU A 79 -6.13 -7.39 -8.93
CA LEU A 79 -5.91 -6.03 -8.44
C LEU A 79 -5.05 -5.23 -9.43
N GLN A 80 -3.96 -5.81 -9.93
CA GLN A 80 -3.10 -5.19 -10.94
C GLN A 80 -3.86 -4.92 -12.24
N ALA A 81 -4.65 -5.88 -12.73
CA ALA A 81 -5.47 -5.68 -13.91
C ALA A 81 -6.49 -4.55 -13.73
N HIS A 82 -7.11 -4.44 -12.55
CA HIS A 82 -8.05 -3.36 -12.25
C HIS A 82 -7.38 -1.99 -12.14
N LEU A 83 -6.19 -1.91 -11.55
CA LEU A 83 -5.41 -0.67 -11.49
C LEU A 83 -5.03 -0.21 -12.90
N ARG A 84 -4.55 -1.14 -13.74
CA ARG A 84 -4.21 -0.87 -15.14
C ARG A 84 -5.42 -0.41 -15.95
N SER A 85 -6.58 -1.03 -15.76
CA SER A 85 -7.81 -0.61 -16.45
C SER A 85 -8.32 0.77 -16.02
N ARG A 86 -7.98 1.20 -14.80
CA ARG A 86 -8.24 2.56 -14.29
C ARG A 86 -7.20 3.60 -14.72
N GLY A 87 -6.14 3.19 -15.43
CA GLY A 87 -5.04 4.08 -15.85
C GLY A 87 -3.91 4.23 -14.83
N TRP A 88 -3.91 3.43 -13.75
CA TRP A 88 -2.78 3.37 -12.82
C TRP A 88 -1.81 2.26 -13.22
N GLU A 89 -0.65 2.65 -13.73
CA GLU A 89 0.44 1.73 -13.98
C GLU A 89 1.07 1.29 -12.66
N VAL A 90 0.93 0.01 -12.33
CA VAL A 90 1.55 -0.63 -11.17
C VAL A 90 2.23 -1.90 -11.67
N ASN A 91 3.55 -1.87 -11.79
CA ASN A 91 4.35 -3.00 -12.28
C ASN A 91 4.58 -4.05 -11.20
N ALA A 92 4.68 -3.62 -9.94
CA ALA A 92 4.86 -4.52 -8.81
C ALA A 92 3.99 -4.10 -7.63
N ILE A 93 3.33 -5.08 -6.98
CA ILE A 93 2.67 -4.87 -5.70
C ILE A 93 3.44 -5.65 -4.64
N ARG A 94 4.08 -4.95 -3.72
CA ARG A 94 4.75 -5.54 -2.56
C ARG A 94 3.78 -5.64 -1.39
N LEU A 95 3.77 -6.78 -0.71
CA LEU A 95 2.97 -6.98 0.50
C LEU A 95 3.90 -7.06 1.70
N LYS A 96 3.73 -6.15 2.66
CA LYS A 96 4.47 -6.15 3.92
C LYS A 96 3.52 -6.51 5.06
N VAL A 97 3.78 -7.66 5.69
CA VAL A 97 3.01 -8.08 6.86
C VAL A 97 3.57 -7.37 8.09
N GLN A 98 2.73 -6.59 8.77
CA GLN A 98 3.01 -6.07 10.11
C GLN A 98 2.39 -7.08 11.08
N THR A 99 3.23 -7.98 11.61
CA THR A 99 2.86 -8.90 12.69
C THR A 99 3.38 -8.34 13.99
#